data_AF-A0A2V6APF2-F1
#
_entry.id   AF-A0A2V6APF2-F1
#
_cell.length_a   1.000
_cell.length_b   1.000
_cell.length_c   1.000
_cell.angle_alpha   90.00
_cell.angle_beta   90.00
_cell.angle_gamma   90.00
#
_symmetry.space_group_name_H-M   'P 1'
#
loop_
_entity.id
_entity.type
_entity.pdbx_description
1 polymer ?
#
loop_
_entity_poly.entity_id
_entity_poly.type
_entity_poly.pdbx_seq_one_letter_code
_entity_poly.pdbx_strand_id
1 'polypeptide(L)'
;MERDKIIFLRNFFFCAFITGVVFALFYVIATYVFWETATQWVAQFYKVDEKEFGRIVLTFFTNVRLVVVFLFLVPALALHWMARKK
;
A
#
# COMPACT_ATOMS: atom_id res chain seq x y z
N MET A 1 -27.02 7.39 19.61
CA MET A 1 -27.14 6.68 18.32
C MET A 1 -26.38 7.36 17.17
N GLU A 2 -26.52 8.68 16.94
CA GLU A 2 -25.71 9.36 15.88
C GLU A 2 -24.27 9.65 16.31
N ARG A 3 -24.07 10.08 17.56
CA ARG A 3 -22.73 10.37 18.12
C ARG A 3 -21.79 9.16 18.06
N ASP A 4 -22.31 7.97 18.35
CA ASP A 4 -21.53 6.72 18.36
C ASP A 4 -21.08 6.32 16.94
N LYS A 5 -21.94 6.56 15.94
CA LYS A 5 -21.60 6.34 14.52
C LYS A 5 -20.50 7.30 14.05
N ILE A 6 -20.55 8.56 14.49
CA ILE A 6 -19.52 9.56 14.17
C ILE A 6 -18.18 9.19 14.80
N ILE A 7 -18.18 8.73 16.07
CA ILE A 7 -16.96 8.29 16.76
C ILE A 7 -16.36 7.05 16.08
N PHE A 8 -17.20 6.09 15.68
CA PHE A 8 -16.78 4.92 14.93
C PHE A 8 -16.12 5.31 13.60
N LEU A 9 -16.78 6.16 12.81
CA LEU A 9 -16.30 6.61 11.51
C LEU A 9 -14.96 7.33 11.63
N ARG A 10 -14.83 8.22 12.62
CA ARG A 10 -13.57 8.93 12.89
C ARG A 10 -12.44 7.97 13.22
N ASN A 11 -12.66 7.01 14.12
CA ASN A 11 -11.64 6.03 14.47
C ASN A 11 -11.27 5.14 13.28
N PHE A 12 -12.25 4.77 12.45
CA PHE A 12 -12.02 4.00 11.23
C PHE A 12 -11.13 4.74 10.26
N PHE A 13 -11.46 5.99 9.91
CA PHE A 13 -10.62 6.79 9.03
C PHE A 13 -9.23 7.03 9.60
N PHE A 14 -9.11 7.23 10.92
CA PHE A 14 -7.80 7.43 11.55
C PHE A 14 -6.94 6.16 11.50
N CYS A 15 -7.51 4.99 11.80
CA CYS A 15 -6.82 3.71 11.67
C CYS A 15 -6.46 3.40 10.21
N ALA A 16 -7.36 3.66 9.28
CA ALA A 16 -7.10 3.51 7.84
C ALA A 16 -5.99 4.46 7.37
N PHE A 17 -5.96 5.70 7.86
CA PHE A 17 -4.91 6.66 7.55
C PHE A 17 -3.54 6.18 8.05
N ILE A 18 -3.44 5.78 9.32
CA ILE A 18 -2.18 5.28 9.90
C ILE A 18 -1.67 4.06 9.14
N THR A 19 -2.54 3.07 8.91
CA THR A 19 -2.16 1.86 8.17
C THR A 19 -1.75 2.19 6.73
N GLY A 20 -2.48 3.08 6.06
CA GLY A 20 -2.12 3.59 4.74
C GLY A 20 -0.74 4.26 4.70
N VAL A 21 -0.39 5.09 5.70
CA VAL A 21 0.93 5.72 5.82
C VAL A 21 2.02 4.68 6.06
N VAL A 22 1.79 3.69 6.92
CA VAL A 22 2.76 2.61 7.16
C VAL A 22 3.05 1.84 5.87
N PHE A 23 2.02 1.47 5.11
CA PHE A 23 2.22 0.87 3.79
C PHE A 23 2.90 1.84 2.82
N ALA A 24 2.54 3.12 2.80
CA ALA A 24 3.21 4.17 2.02
C ALA A 24 4.72 4.11 2.19
N LEU A 25 5.18 4.21 3.44
CA LEU A 25 6.59 4.18 3.80
C LEU A 25 7.24 2.83 3.48
N PHE A 26 6.59 1.72 3.83
CA PHE A 26 7.10 0.38 3.56
C PHE A 26 7.42 0.18 2.08
N TYR A 27 6.50 0.53 1.18
CA TYR A 27 6.71 0.36 -0.25
C TYR A 27 7.80 1.28 -0.80
N VAL A 28 7.94 2.51 -0.31
CA VAL A 28 9.02 3.42 -0.72
C VAL A 28 10.37 2.84 -0.32
N ILE A 29 10.50 2.43 0.95
CA ILE A 29 11.73 1.86 1.50
C ILE A 29 12.07 0.56 0.74
N ALA A 30 11.10 -0.34 0.58
CA ALA A 30 11.31 -1.60 -0.13
C ALA A 30 11.74 -1.35 -1.58
N THR A 31 11.10 -0.41 -2.29
CA THR A 31 11.48 -0.11 -3.67
C THR A 31 12.91 0.41 -3.74
N TYR A 32 13.29 1.32 -2.85
CA TYR A 32 14.65 1.85 -2.82
C TYR A 32 15.70 0.79 -2.47
N VAL A 33 15.46 0.00 -1.42
CA VAL A 33 16.40 -1.02 -0.92
C VAL A 33 16.57 -2.16 -1.93
N PHE A 34 15.48 -2.58 -2.57
CA PHE A 34 15.50 -3.72 -3.49
C PHE A 34 15.63 -3.31 -4.97
N TRP A 35 15.80 -2.01 -5.27
CA TRP A 35 15.85 -1.50 -6.66
C TRP A 35 16.91 -2.23 -7.48
N GLU A 36 18.16 -2.19 -7.03
CA GLU A 36 19.31 -2.77 -7.73
C GLU A 36 19.17 -4.28 -7.94
N THR A 37 18.68 -5.00 -6.93
CA THR A 37 18.47 -6.46 -7.06
C THR A 37 17.34 -6.76 -8.04
N ALA A 38 16.24 -6.00 -7.97
CA ALA A 38 15.09 -6.21 -8.84
C ALA A 38 15.41 -5.86 -10.31
N THR A 39 16.12 -4.76 -10.56
CA THR A 39 16.54 -4.36 -11.92
C THR A 39 17.46 -5.41 -12.53
N GLN A 40 18.43 -5.92 -11.78
CA GLN A 40 19.33 -6.99 -12.24
C GLN A 40 18.57 -8.28 -12.58
N TRP A 41 17.65 -8.70 -11.72
CA TRP A 41 16.83 -9.89 -11.96
C TRP A 41 15.94 -9.71 -13.19
N VAL A 42 15.29 -8.56 -13.32
CA VAL A 42 14.40 -8.29 -14.44
C VAL A 42 15.17 -8.19 -15.76
N ALA A 43 16.33 -7.57 -15.77
CA ALA A 43 17.23 -7.57 -16.91
C ALA A 43 17.67 -8.99 -17.28
N GLN A 44 18.02 -9.83 -16.30
CA GLN A 44 18.48 -11.20 -16.54
C GLN A 44 17.38 -12.12 -17.06
N PHE A 45 16.20 -12.11 -16.44
CA PHE A 45 15.11 -13.05 -16.77
C PHE A 45 14.23 -12.57 -17.92
N TYR A 46 13.99 -11.26 -18.02
CA TYR A 46 13.01 -10.69 -18.95
C TYR A 46 13.65 -9.83 -20.04
N LYS A 47 14.97 -9.57 -19.98
CA LYS A 47 15.70 -8.70 -20.93
C LYS A 47 15.08 -7.31 -21.07
N VAL A 48 14.51 -6.81 -19.97
CA VAL A 48 13.87 -5.49 -19.91
C VAL A 48 14.89 -4.47 -19.39
N ASP A 49 14.95 -3.32 -20.05
CA ASP A 49 15.82 -2.22 -19.62
C ASP A 49 15.30 -1.55 -18.34
N GLU A 50 16.21 -0.94 -17.59
CA GLU A 50 15.88 -0.26 -16.32
C GLU A 50 14.78 0.79 -16.47
N LYS A 51 14.77 1.54 -17.58
CA LYS A 51 13.75 2.56 -17.87
C LYS A 51 12.35 1.94 -18.03
N GLU A 52 12.26 0.81 -18.70
CA GLU A 52 11.00 0.10 -18.88
C GLU A 52 10.52 -0.51 -17.57
N PHE A 53 11.43 -1.09 -16.79
CA PHE A 53 11.13 -1.60 -15.46
C PHE A 53 10.60 -0.49 -14.53
N GLY A 54 11.22 0.69 -14.53
CA GLY A 54 10.72 1.85 -13.78
C GLY A 54 9.32 2.28 -14.20
N ARG A 55 9.00 2.26 -15.50
CA ARG A 55 7.64 2.55 -15.98
C ARG A 55 6.63 1.50 -15.49
N ILE A 56 7.01 0.22 -15.47
CA ILE A 56 6.16 -0.87 -14.97
C ILE A 56 5.90 -0.68 -13.46
N VAL A 57 6.96 -0.44 -12.68
CA VAL A 57 6.85 -0.20 -11.23
C VAL A 57 5.95 0.99 -10.95
N LEU A 58 6.12 2.12 -11.64
CA LEU A 58 5.23 3.27 -11.50
C LEU A 58 3.77 2.94 -11.84
N THR A 59 3.54 2.18 -12.92
CA THR A 59 2.20 1.79 -13.33
C THR A 59 1.53 0.88 -12.30
N PHE A 60 2.28 -0.04 -11.70
CA PHE A 60 1.83 -0.89 -10.60
C PHE A 60 1.44 -0.07 -9.37
N PHE A 61 2.26 0.92 -9.01
CA PHE A 61 1.98 1.82 -7.88
C PHE A 61 0.73 2.66 -8.09
N THR A 62 0.46 3.11 -9.32
CA THR A 62 -0.71 3.94 -9.60
C THR A 62 -2.00 3.13 -9.70
N ASN A 63 -1.97 1.99 -10.38
CA ASN A 63 -3.20 1.25 -10.69
C ASN A 63 -3.46 0.12 -9.67
N VAL A 64 -2.53 -0.81 -9.57
CA VAL A 64 -2.75 -2.04 -8.81
C VAL A 64 -2.71 -1.75 -7.32
N ARG A 65 -1.70 -0.98 -6.88
CA ARG A 65 -1.51 -0.67 -5.47
C ARG A 65 -2.64 0.20 -4.92
N LEU A 66 -3.09 1.21 -5.67
CA LEU A 66 -4.19 2.08 -5.21
C LEU A 66 -5.45 1.25 -4.96
N VAL A 67 -5.81 0.38 -5.90
CA VAL A 67 -6.99 -0.48 -5.76
C VAL A 67 -6.79 -1.52 -4.66
N VAL A 68 -5.76 -2.36 -4.75
CA VAL A 68 -5.62 -3.51 -3.85
C VAL A 68 -5.27 -3.07 -2.42
N VAL A 69 -4.32 -2.14 -2.27
CA VAL A 69 -3.80 -1.77 -0.96
C VAL A 69 -4.69 -0.72 -0.30
N PHE A 70 -5.02 0.36 -1.00
CA PHE A 70 -5.75 1.48 -0.37
C PHE A 70 -7.27 1.30 -0.35
N LEU A 71 -7.88 0.64 -1.35
CA LEU A 71 -9.34 0.41 -1.34
C LEU A 71 -9.76 -0.87 -0.61
N PHE A 72 -8.90 -1.90 -0.56
CA PHE A 72 -9.26 -3.18 0.08
C PHE A 72 -8.45 -3.47 1.33
N LEU A 73 -7.13 -3.57 1.24
CA LEU A 73 -6.29 -4.04 2.35
C LEU A 73 -6.30 -3.09 3.55
N VAL A 74 -6.12 -1.79 3.32
CA VAL A 74 -6.10 -0.76 4.37
C VAL A 74 -7.44 -0.69 5.11
N PRO A 75 -8.61 -0.59 4.42
CA PRO A 75 -9.92 -0.67 5.06
C PRO A 75 -10.14 -1.97 5.83
N ALA A 76 -9.76 -3.12 5.26
CA ALA A 76 -9.91 -4.41 5.92
C ALA A 76 -9.08 -4.50 7.21
N LEU A 77 -7.84 -4.03 7.19
CA LEU A 77 -6.97 -3.98 8.37
C LEU A 77 -7.46 -3.00 9.42
N ALA A 78 -7.95 -1.83 9.00
CA ALA A 78 -8.55 -0.85 9.91
C ALA A 78 -9.80 -1.41 10.60
N LEU A 79 -10.68 -2.08 9.85
CA LEU A 79 -11.84 -2.78 10.40
C LEU A 79 -11.41 -3.90 11.36
N HIS A 80 -10.44 -4.72 10.98
CA HIS A 80 -9.92 -5.81 11.82
C HIS A 80 -9.36 -5.27 13.14
N TRP A 81 -8.56 -4.20 13.10
CA TRP A 81 -8.03 -3.55 14.29
C TRP A 81 -9.14 -3.05 15.20
N MET A 82 -10.14 -2.39 14.64
CA MET A 82 -11.26 -1.86 15.42
C MET A 82 -12.12 -2.97 16.02
N ALA A 83 -12.35 -4.06 15.28
CA ALA A 83 -13.08 -5.23 15.78
C ALA A 83 -12.35 -5.90 16.95
N ARG A 84 -11.02 -5.93 16.92
CA ARG A 84 -10.20 -6.51 18.00
C ARG A 84 -10.14 -5.66 19.27
N LYS A 85 -10.44 -4.35 19.16
CA LYS A 85 -10.44 -3.39 20.28
C LYS A 85 -11.77 -3.32 21.02
N LYS A 86 -12.82 -3.94 20.48
CA LYS A 86 -14.18 -3.95 21.03
C LYS A 86 -14.41 -5.25 21.79
#